data_AF-A0A820L2X6-F1
#
_entry.id   AF-A0A820L2X6-F1
#
_cell.length_a   1.000
_cell.length_b   1.000
_cell.length_c   1.000
_cell.angle_alpha   90.00
_cell.angle_beta   90.00
_cell.angle_gamma   90.00
#
_symmetry.space_group_name_H-M   'P 1'
#
loop_
_entity.id
_entity.type
_entity.pdbx_description
1 polymer ?
#
loop_
_entity_poly.entity_id
_entity_poly.type
_entity_poly.pdbx_seq_one_letter_code
_entity_poly.pdbx_strand_id
1 'polypeptide(L)' 'MVRVTIKGGVWRNTEDEILKAAVMKYGKNQWSRIASLLHRKSSKQCKARWFEWLDPSIKKTEGSRDEDE' A
#
# COMPACT_ATOMS: atom_id res chain seq x y z
N MET A 1 -5.18 -23.16 -19.58
CA MET A 1 -4.90 -21.73 -19.32
C MET A 1 -4.20 -21.61 -17.98
N VAL A 2 -2.87 -21.50 -17.97
CA VAL A 2 -2.11 -21.25 -16.75
C VAL A 2 -2.56 -19.90 -16.19
N ARG A 3 -3.26 -19.91 -15.05
CA ARG A 3 -3.56 -18.68 -14.31
C ARG A 3 -2.22 -18.15 -13.82
N VAL A 4 -1.63 -17.21 -14.55
CA VAL A 4 -0.45 -16.49 -14.10
C VAL A 4 -0.86 -15.72 -12.84
N THR A 5 -0.63 -16.31 -11.68
CA THR A 5 -0.69 -15.63 -10.40
C THR A 5 0.46 -14.64 -10.34
N ILE A 6 0.27 -13.45 -10.90
CA ILE A 6 1.14 -12.29 -10.64
C ILE A 6 0.94 -11.92 -9.17
N LYS A 7 1.74 -12.55 -8.30
CA LYS A 7 1.83 -12.18 -6.88
C LYS A 7 2.35 -10.75 -6.82
N GLY A 8 1.48 -9.79 -6.48
CA GLY A 8 1.91 -8.41 -6.31
C GLY A 8 1.90 -7.52 -7.54
N GLY A 9 0.97 -7.72 -8.47
CA GLY A 9 0.76 -6.75 -9.56
C GLY A 9 0.48 -5.33 -9.06
N VAL A 10 0.46 -4.38 -9.99
CA VAL A 10 0.26 -2.93 -9.73
C VAL A 10 -0.84 -2.66 -8.68
N TRP A 11 -0.59 -1.71 -7.79
CA TRP A 11 -1.57 -1.24 -6.82
C TRP A 11 -2.65 -0.44 -7.54
N ARG A 12 -3.89 -0.89 -7.44
CA ARG A 12 -5.05 -0.14 -7.92
C ARG A 12 -5.55 0.80 -6.81
N ASN A 13 -6.14 1.94 -7.18
CA ASN A 13 -6.78 2.84 -6.21
C ASN A 13 -7.73 2.10 -5.26
N THR A 14 -8.53 1.15 -5.76
CA THR A 14 -9.43 0.36 -4.92
C THR A 14 -8.67 -0.47 -3.87
N GLU A 15 -7.51 -1.04 -4.22
CA GLU A 15 -6.68 -1.79 -3.28
C GLU A 15 -6.05 -0.85 -2.23
N ASP A 16 -5.64 0.34 -2.64
CA ASP A 16 -5.11 1.37 -1.72
C ASP A 16 -6.17 1.86 -0.74
N GLU A 17 -7.41 2.11 -1.19
CA GLU A 17 -8.51 2.53 -0.31
C GLU A 17 -8.89 1.44 0.69
N ILE A 18 -8.92 0.17 0.25
CA ILE A 18 -9.11 -0.97 1.16
C ILE A 18 -7.97 -1.05 2.17
N LEU A 19 -6.72 -0.87 1.73
CA LEU A 19 -5.55 -0.89 2.61
C LEU A 19 -5.62 0.23 3.65
N LYS A 20 -6.00 1.46 3.26
CA LYS A 20 -6.21 2.58 4.19
C LYS A 20 -7.30 2.28 5.21
N ALA A 21 -8.49 1.88 4.75
CA ALA A 21 -9.61 1.55 5.64
C ALA A 21 -9.24 0.43 6.62
N ALA A 22 -8.53 -0.59 6.14
CA ALA A 22 -8.08 -1.69 6.97
C ALA A 22 -7.03 -1.26 8.01
N VAL A 23 -6.07 -0.41 7.65
CA VAL A 23 -5.08 0.12 8.60
C VAL A 23 -5.75 1.02 9.64
N MET A 24 -6.72 1.85 9.26
CA MET A 24 -7.49 2.65 10.21
C MET A 24 -8.30 1.78 11.19
N LYS A 25 -8.83 0.64 10.73
CA LYS A 25 -9.65 -0.28 11.54
C LYS A 25 -8.84 -1.21 12.43
N TYR A 26 -7.74 -1.79 11.92
CA TYR A 26 -6.97 -2.84 12.60
C TYR A 26 -5.61 -2.37 13.13
N GLY A 27 -5.16 -1.19 12.72
CA GLY A 27 -3.85 -0.64 13.07
C GLY A 27 -2.69 -1.22 12.26
N LYS A 28 -1.49 -0.64 12.46
CA LYS A 28 -0.24 -0.95 11.74
C LYS A 28 0.49 -2.21 12.21
N ASN A 29 -0.15 -3.02 13.07
CA ASN A 29 0.45 -4.24 13.64
C ASN A 29 -0.19 -5.52 13.10
N GLN A 30 -1.31 -5.44 12.38
CA GLN A 30 -2.10 -6.60 11.93
C GLN A 30 -2.07 -6.81 10.40
N TRP A 31 -0.88 -6.75 9.79
CA TRP A 31 -0.72 -6.86 8.33
C TRP A 31 -1.24 -8.16 7.71
N SER A 32 -1.18 -9.27 8.43
CA SER A 32 -1.75 -10.55 7.97
C SER A 32 -3.27 -10.48 7.82
N ARG A 33 -3.95 -9.79 8.73
CA ARG A 33 -5.40 -9.57 8.68
C ARG A 33 -5.79 -8.54 7.62
N ILE A 34 -4.95 -7.54 7.41
CA ILE A 34 -5.14 -6.57 6.33
C ILE A 34 -5.00 -7.25 4.97
N ALA A 35 -3.98 -8.09 4.79
CA ALA A 35 -3.74 -8.81 3.54
C ALA A 35 -4.86 -9.82 3.21
N SER A 36 -5.56 -10.38 4.20
CA SER A 36 -6.69 -11.27 3.91
C SER A 36 -7.88 -10.55 3.26
N LEU A 37 -7.93 -9.22 3.30
CA LEU A 37 -8.91 -8.42 2.57
C LEU A 37 -8.51 -8.16 1.11
N LEU A 38 -7.24 -8.40 0.77
CA LEU A 38 -6.65 -8.12 -0.54
C LEU A 38 -6.17 -9.43 -1.19
N HIS A 39 -7.03 -10.05 -2.00
CA HIS A 39 -6.81 -11.37 -2.62
C HIS A 39 -5.48 -11.54 -3.40
N ARG A 40 -4.87 -10.46 -3.90
CA ARG A 40 -3.63 -10.50 -4.69
C ARG A 40 -2.43 -9.81 -4.03
N LYS A 41 -2.56 -9.39 -2.77
CA LYS A 41 -1.50 -8.70 -2.03
C LYS A 41 -1.17 -9.47 -0.76
N SER A 42 0.12 -9.70 -0.55
CA SER A 42 0.63 -10.30 0.68
C SER A 42 0.75 -9.28 1.81
N SER A 43 0.87 -9.76 3.05
CA SER A 43 1.11 -8.92 4.23
C SER A 43 2.37 -8.07 4.10
N LYS A 44 3.45 -8.63 3.54
CA LYS A 44 4.68 -7.89 3.25
C LYS A 44 4.44 -6.74 2.26
N GLN A 45 3.65 -6.97 1.21
CA GLN A 45 3.31 -5.94 0.23
C GLN A 45 2.42 -4.86 0.81
N CYS A 46 1.42 -5.23 1.62
CA CYS A 46 0.55 -4.27 2.29
C CYS A 46 1.37 -3.35 3.23
N LYS A 47 2.31 -3.94 3.99
CA LYS A 47 3.21 -3.20 4.85
C LYS A 47 4.08 -2.23 4.04
N ALA A 48 4.76 -2.71 3.01
CA ALA A 48 5.61 -1.88 2.16
C ALA A 48 4.82 -0.72 1.53
N ARG A 49 3.68 -1.02 0.89
CA ARG A 49 2.81 -0.01 0.28
C ARG A 49 2.37 1.06 1.27
N TRP A 50 2.04 0.67 2.50
CA TRP A 50 1.65 1.62 3.52
C TRP A 50 2.80 2.58 3.84
N PHE A 51 3.96 2.07 4.25
CA PHE A 51 5.08 2.90 4.68
C PHE A 51 5.78 3.67 3.54
N GLU A 52 5.64 3.21 2.29
CA GLU A 52 6.26 3.86 1.13
C GLU A 52 5.34 4.87 0.41
N TRP A 53 4.00 4.68 0.46
CA TRP A 53 3.08 5.50 -0.36
C TRP A 53 1.82 6.02 0.34
N LEU A 54 1.28 5.31 1.34
CA LEU A 54 -0.05 5.62 1.89
C LEU A 54 -0.02 6.22 3.29
N ASP A 55 1.08 6.06 4.03
CA ASP A 55 1.19 6.61 5.37
C ASP A 55 1.16 8.15 5.28
N PRO A 56 0.25 8.83 6.01
CA PRO A 56 0.08 10.27 5.90
C PRO A 56 1.28 11.06 6.45
N SER A 57 2.19 10.42 7.19
CA SER A 57 3.45 11.04 7.62
C SER A 57 4.52 11.07 6.52
N ILE A 58 4.30 10.36 5.41
CA ILE A 58 5.15 10.46 4.23
C ILE A 58 4.96 11.87 3.70
N LYS A 59 5.96 12.72 3.94
CA LYS A 59 6.06 14.01 3.27
C LYS A 59 6.17 13.73 1.78
N LYS A 60 5.04 13.80 1.07
CA LYS A 60 5.01 14.09 -0.36
C LYS A 60 5.48 15.52 -0.49
N THR A 61 6.77 15.76 -0.25
CA THR A 61 7.39 16.94 -0.81
C THR A 61 7.29 16.71 -2.30
N GLU A 62 6.25 17.26 -2.91
CA GLU A 62 6.38 17.74 -4.26
C GLU A 62 7.67 18.54 -4.25
N GLY A 63 8.60 18.25 -5.17
CA GLY A 63 9.84 19.00 -5.26
C GLY A 63 9.48 20.47 -5.20
N SER A 64 9.83 21.13 -4.09
CA SER A 64 9.83 22.57 -4.07
C SER A 64 10.78 22.92 -5.20
N ARG A 65 10.22 23.58 -6.20
CA ARG A 65 10.84 23.87 -7.50
C ARG A 65 11.91 24.96 -7.32
N ASP A 66 12.82 24.73 -6.39
CA ASP A 66 13.76 25.70 -5.80
C ASP A 66 14.98 24.95 -5.21
N GLU A 67 15.62 24.09 -6.00
CA GLU A 67 17.00 23.62 -5.76
C GLU A 67 17.72 23.45 -7.11
N ASP A 68 17.70 24.52 -7.92
CA ASP A 68 18.55 24.70 -9.11
C ASP A 68 18.98 26.18 -9.12
N GLU A 69 19.93 26.53 -8.23
CA GLU A 69 20.88 27.63 -8.45
C GLU A 69 22.30 27.06 -8.42
#